data_AF-A0AAN9ZDM0-F1
#
_entry.id   AF-A0AAN9ZDM0-F1
#
_cell.length_a   1.000
_cell.length_b   1.000
_cell.length_c   1.000
_cell.angle_alpha   90.00
_cell.angle_beta   90.00
_cell.angle_gamma   90.00
#
_symmetry.space_group_name_H-M   'P 1'
#
loop_
_entity.id
_entity.type
_entity.pdbx_description
1 polymer ?
#
loop_
_entity_poly.entity_id
_entity_poly.type
_entity_poly.pdbx_seq_one_letter_code
_entity_poly.pdbx_strand_id
1 'polypeptide(L)'
;MTSGNEQQEHLSPMLYGQGTGNDVPDIKQLETPEVRDELLRDIGGRDAEEGNLCYGTPQLGSANKLQNDRCSRLSKWFSVHLAPEALCHTPNFPLTVFSIFTILLLLWGTAYTLFQDHVAPSSSLFILFSLFILAYIAGRLIFFLKLPPLLGMLLVGIIIGNVNIFNMEGWYKTAVSTLRSTAMVIILIKAGLGLDAGALQRLSFVVIRLAFVPCLVEASVVACVSHFLLDLPWLWGALLGFVLGAVSPAVVVPSLLALKDQGYGEDKGIATLVIAASSIDDILAISGFGVILSTIFSEGDVLQRFLQGPLEVCIGLSFGILWGIVAIYIPHRSESWVVTGRSLMVGLGGLFAVFGSQLAGYSGAGPLASIVMAFVACYGWKKQGWSATNNPVESVFTSMWQIFQPVLFGLIGTAINLSTLEGHAVIYGIATLCVGLSIRLVTSFLIVSGGTLNLKEMFFVAISWFPKATVQQLVLWHLIWQRNGILMKLFLDMLH
;
A
#
# COMPACT_ATOMS: atom_id res chain seq x y z
N MET A 1 27.56 -80.99 -25.74
CA MET A 1 27.80 -80.30 -27.04
C MET A 1 26.53 -79.60 -27.41
N THR A 2 26.62 -78.34 -27.88
CA THR A 2 25.61 -77.55 -28.63
C THR A 2 24.17 -77.40 -28.07
N SER A 3 23.43 -76.29 -28.24
CA SER A 3 23.71 -74.87 -28.55
C SER A 3 22.35 -74.21 -28.89
N GLY A 4 21.92 -73.16 -28.16
CA GLY A 4 20.84 -72.24 -28.56
C GLY A 4 19.42 -72.83 -28.69
N ASN A 5 18.36 -72.04 -28.91
CA ASN A 5 18.19 -70.59 -28.70
C ASN A 5 16.67 -70.25 -28.65
N GLU A 6 16.33 -69.09 -28.08
CA GLU A 6 15.18 -68.22 -28.46
C GLU A 6 13.69 -68.65 -28.30
N GLN A 7 12.97 -67.75 -27.59
CA GLN A 7 11.70 -67.08 -27.96
C GLN A 7 10.29 -67.73 -27.84
N GLN A 8 9.45 -66.95 -27.14
CA GLN A 8 8.04 -66.59 -27.38
C GLN A 8 6.84 -67.51 -27.07
N GLU A 9 6.01 -66.98 -26.17
CA GLU A 9 4.53 -66.87 -26.16
C GLU A 9 3.66 -67.80 -27.02
N HIS A 10 2.80 -68.57 -26.32
CA HIS A 10 1.33 -68.65 -26.44
C HIS A 10 0.84 -69.78 -25.49
N LEU A 11 -0.36 -69.86 -24.91
CA LEU A 11 -1.69 -69.32 -25.21
C LEU A 11 -2.50 -69.04 -23.91
N SER A 12 -3.43 -68.07 -23.96
CA SER A 12 -4.54 -67.84 -23.00
C SER A 12 -5.67 -68.91 -23.16
N PRO A 13 -6.86 -68.93 -22.48
CA PRO A 13 -7.55 -67.83 -21.78
C PRO A 13 -8.51 -68.18 -20.58
N MET A 14 -9.29 -67.15 -20.15
CA MET A 14 -10.61 -67.17 -19.48
C MET A 14 -10.76 -67.57 -17.98
N LEU A 15 -11.09 -66.57 -17.15
CA LEU A 15 -12.27 -66.46 -16.24
C LEU A 15 -12.08 -65.18 -15.38
N TYR A 16 -12.71 -64.04 -15.65
CA TYR A 16 -14.10 -63.65 -15.34
C TYR A 16 -14.49 -63.79 -13.84
N GLY A 17 -14.68 -62.65 -13.15
CA GLY A 17 -15.57 -62.57 -11.97
C GLY A 17 -15.02 -61.96 -10.67
N GLN A 18 -15.44 -60.72 -10.39
CA GLN A 18 -15.92 -60.21 -9.08
C GLN A 18 -15.08 -60.42 -7.79
N GLY A 19 -14.75 -59.31 -7.11
CA GLY A 19 -14.28 -59.31 -5.71
C GLY A 19 -13.93 -57.91 -5.21
N THR A 20 -14.70 -57.39 -4.24
CA THR A 20 -14.59 -56.02 -3.73
C THR A 20 -13.50 -55.84 -2.67
N GLY A 21 -12.61 -54.87 -2.89
CA GLY A 21 -12.26 -53.81 -1.92
C GLY A 21 -11.82 -54.17 -0.49
N ASN A 22 -10.50 -54.24 -0.31
CA ASN A 22 -9.74 -53.70 0.83
C ASN A 22 -10.13 -54.11 2.26
N ASP A 23 -9.65 -55.27 2.70
CA ASP A 23 -9.17 -55.43 4.08
C ASP A 23 -7.88 -54.63 4.29
N VAL A 24 -7.73 -54.02 5.47
CA VAL A 24 -6.55 -53.24 5.88
C VAL A 24 -5.65 -54.08 6.79
N PRO A 25 -4.38 -54.37 6.42
CA PRO A 25 -3.41 -54.94 7.35
C PRO A 25 -2.85 -53.88 8.31
N ASP A 26 -2.85 -54.22 9.60
CA ASP A 26 -2.46 -53.33 10.70
C ASP A 26 -0.92 -53.12 10.74
N ILE A 27 -0.47 -51.86 10.76
CA ILE A 27 0.98 -51.52 10.80
C ILE A 27 1.48 -51.58 12.25
N LYS A 28 1.67 -52.79 12.80
CA LYS A 28 2.29 -53.03 14.11
C LYS A 28 3.14 -54.30 14.19
N GLN A 29 4.06 -54.48 13.24
CA GLN A 29 5.23 -55.35 13.39
C GLN A 29 6.33 -54.86 12.44
N LEU A 30 7.60 -55.01 12.86
CA LEU A 30 8.83 -54.55 12.17
C LEU A 30 9.19 -53.06 12.33
N GLU A 31 9.44 -52.61 13.57
CA GLU A 31 10.47 -51.59 13.83
C GLU A 31 11.69 -52.27 14.47
N THR A 32 12.80 -52.35 13.73
CA THR A 32 14.14 -52.57 14.30
C THR A 32 15.00 -51.33 14.01
N PRO A 33 15.81 -50.84 14.98
CA PRO A 33 16.48 -49.54 14.86
C PRO A 33 17.56 -49.50 13.77
N GLU A 34 18.15 -50.64 13.41
CA GLU A 34 19.29 -50.71 12.47
C GLU A 34 18.92 -50.29 11.04
N VAL A 35 17.68 -50.52 10.59
CA VAL A 35 17.22 -50.16 9.23
C VAL A 35 17.01 -48.65 9.08
N ARG A 36 16.77 -47.92 10.19
CA ARG A 36 16.51 -46.48 10.18
C ARG A 36 17.80 -45.68 9.95
N ASP A 37 18.91 -46.11 10.54
CA ASP A 37 20.20 -45.40 10.43
C ASP A 37 20.88 -45.63 9.07
N GLU A 38 20.61 -46.75 8.41
CA GLU A 38 21.12 -47.03 7.06
C GLU A 38 20.40 -46.19 5.99
N LEU A 39 19.07 -46.01 6.12
CA LEU A 39 18.29 -45.08 5.28
C LEU A 39 18.68 -43.61 5.47
N LEU A 40 19.03 -43.19 6.70
CA LEU A 40 19.49 -41.83 6.97
C LEU A 40 20.91 -41.55 6.46
N ARG A 41 21.77 -42.58 6.34
CA ARG A 41 23.09 -42.45 5.72
C ARG A 41 23.03 -42.28 4.20
N ASP A 42 22.15 -43.00 3.51
CA ASP A 42 22.09 -42.94 2.03
C ASP A 42 21.42 -41.65 1.52
N ILE A 43 20.57 -41.00 2.33
CA ILE A 43 20.00 -39.68 2.06
C ILE A 43 21.01 -38.54 2.35
N GLY A 44 21.89 -38.71 3.33
CA GLY A 44 22.86 -37.68 3.75
C GLY A 44 24.11 -37.53 2.87
N GLY A 45 24.25 -38.32 1.80
CA GLY A 45 25.51 -38.47 1.05
C GLY A 45 25.49 -38.02 -0.42
N ARG A 46 24.44 -37.34 -0.91
CA ARG A 46 24.25 -37.10 -2.35
C ARG A 46 23.88 -35.67 -2.80
N ASP A 47 24.06 -34.68 -1.93
CA ASP A 47 23.87 -33.24 -2.24
C ASP A 47 25.21 -32.46 -2.23
N ALA A 48 26.21 -32.98 -2.95
CA ALA A 48 27.43 -32.24 -3.27
C ALA A 48 27.92 -32.61 -4.69
N GLU A 49 28.32 -31.57 -5.42
CA GLU A 49 28.95 -31.58 -6.75
C GLU A 49 28.06 -31.74 -8.01
N GLU A 50 28.08 -30.66 -8.79
CA GLU A 50 27.91 -30.54 -10.26
C GLU A 50 26.55 -30.78 -10.95
N GLY A 51 26.06 -29.69 -11.59
CA GLY A 51 26.11 -29.67 -13.06
C GLY A 51 24.78 -29.76 -13.84
N ASN A 52 24.58 -28.78 -14.72
CA ASN A 52 23.57 -28.73 -15.78
C ASN A 52 23.29 -30.07 -16.49
N LEU A 53 22.02 -30.40 -16.77
CA LEU A 53 21.54 -30.63 -18.15
C LEU A 53 19.99 -30.73 -18.26
N CYS A 54 19.44 -30.25 -19.37
CA CYS A 54 18.05 -30.49 -19.78
C CYS A 54 17.92 -31.80 -20.57
N TYR A 55 16.81 -32.54 -20.45
CA TYR A 55 16.00 -33.15 -21.54
C TYR A 55 14.79 -33.89 -20.93
N GLY A 56 13.73 -34.23 -21.70
CA GLY A 56 12.55 -34.89 -21.12
C GLY A 56 11.48 -35.40 -22.10
N THR A 57 10.32 -35.79 -21.55
CA THR A 57 9.08 -36.29 -22.19
C THR A 57 9.17 -37.69 -22.85
N PRO A 58 8.07 -38.48 -22.83
CA PRO A 58 6.90 -38.29 -23.71
C PRO A 58 5.59 -38.05 -22.90
N GLN A 59 4.38 -38.31 -23.40
CA GLN A 59 3.63 -37.54 -24.42
C GLN A 59 2.10 -37.77 -24.28
N LEU A 60 1.28 -36.72 -24.23
CA LEU A 60 -0.14 -36.74 -24.68
C LEU A 60 -0.66 -35.30 -24.95
N GLY A 61 -1.43 -35.09 -26.03
CA GLY A 61 -2.21 -33.86 -26.27
C GLY A 61 -1.52 -32.70 -27.02
N SER A 62 -1.22 -32.86 -28.31
CA SER A 62 -0.54 -31.82 -29.13
C SER A 62 -1.39 -30.60 -29.50
N ALA A 63 -2.73 -30.66 -29.42
CA ALA A 63 -3.62 -29.57 -29.83
C ALA A 63 -3.66 -28.38 -28.84
N ASN A 64 -3.76 -28.65 -27.52
CA ASN A 64 -3.84 -27.58 -26.51
C ASN A 64 -2.52 -26.82 -26.33
N LYS A 65 -1.38 -27.42 -26.72
CA LYS A 65 -0.05 -26.85 -26.49
C LYS A 65 0.19 -25.58 -27.31
N LEU A 66 -0.25 -25.53 -28.57
CA LEU A 66 -0.09 -24.37 -29.47
C LEU A 66 -0.96 -23.15 -29.13
N GLN A 67 -2.08 -23.36 -28.41
CA GLN A 67 -2.89 -22.28 -27.85
C GLN A 67 -2.22 -21.73 -26.59
N ASN A 68 -1.79 -22.64 -25.70
CA ASN A 68 -1.17 -22.30 -24.43
C ASN A 68 0.23 -21.66 -24.62
N ASP A 69 1.01 -22.05 -25.62
CA ASP A 69 2.34 -21.48 -25.93
C ASP A 69 2.32 -20.09 -26.59
N ARG A 70 1.14 -19.60 -27.00
CA ARG A 70 0.95 -18.18 -27.39
C ARG A 70 0.49 -17.34 -26.20
N CYS A 71 -0.47 -17.84 -25.44
CA CYS A 71 -0.95 -17.15 -24.24
C CYS A 71 0.14 -17.07 -23.15
N SER A 72 0.90 -18.15 -22.96
CA SER A 72 2.04 -18.20 -22.03
C SER A 72 3.20 -17.31 -22.48
N ARG A 73 3.41 -17.11 -23.79
CA ARG A 73 4.41 -16.15 -24.31
C ARG A 73 4.03 -14.71 -24.01
N LEU A 74 2.77 -14.33 -24.17
CA LEU A 74 2.27 -13.01 -23.75
C LEU A 74 2.30 -12.85 -22.22
N SER A 75 1.94 -13.89 -21.45
CA SER A 75 2.05 -13.87 -19.99
C SER A 75 3.50 -13.70 -19.51
N LYS A 76 4.43 -14.47 -20.09
CA LYS A 76 5.85 -14.41 -19.76
C LYS A 76 6.49 -13.12 -20.25
N TRP A 77 6.04 -12.56 -21.38
CA TRP A 77 6.53 -11.26 -21.83
C TRP A 77 6.17 -10.15 -20.84
N PHE A 78 4.91 -10.11 -20.37
CA PHE A 78 4.49 -9.18 -19.30
C PHE A 78 5.19 -9.48 -17.95
N SER A 79 5.20 -10.73 -17.48
CA SER A 79 5.85 -11.06 -16.21
C SER A 79 7.36 -10.83 -16.22
N VAL A 80 8.08 -11.13 -17.30
CA VAL A 80 9.55 -10.94 -17.35
C VAL A 80 9.95 -9.46 -17.46
N HIS A 81 9.10 -8.60 -18.03
CA HIS A 81 9.40 -7.15 -18.12
C HIS A 81 8.85 -6.33 -16.94
N LEU A 82 8.02 -6.90 -16.06
CA LEU A 82 7.42 -6.21 -14.91
C LEU A 82 7.62 -6.90 -13.54
N ALA A 83 8.15 -8.13 -13.48
CA ALA A 83 8.49 -8.77 -12.21
C ALA A 83 9.87 -8.32 -11.71
N PRO A 84 10.00 -7.92 -10.43
CA PRO A 84 11.29 -7.50 -9.86
C PRO A 84 12.22 -8.68 -9.52
N GLU A 85 11.82 -9.94 -9.71
CA GLU A 85 12.63 -11.12 -9.36
C GLU A 85 13.92 -11.24 -10.21
N ALA A 86 14.02 -10.54 -11.33
CA ALA A 86 15.26 -10.39 -12.09
C ALA A 86 16.32 -9.45 -11.42
N LEU A 87 15.98 -8.78 -10.32
CA LEU A 87 16.90 -7.92 -9.55
C LEU A 87 17.61 -8.65 -8.39
N CYS A 88 17.46 -9.98 -8.29
CA CYS A 88 18.14 -10.80 -7.27
C CYS A 88 19.61 -11.13 -7.57
N HIS A 89 20.21 -10.56 -8.62
CA HIS A 89 21.67 -10.38 -8.70
C HIS A 89 22.00 -8.90 -8.55
N THR A 90 22.93 -8.60 -7.64
CA THR A 90 23.43 -7.26 -7.29
C THR A 90 23.40 -6.28 -8.47
N PRO A 91 22.40 -5.38 -8.55
CA PRO A 91 22.31 -4.49 -9.69
C PRO A 91 23.49 -3.51 -9.62
N ASN A 92 24.24 -3.42 -10.72
CA ASN A 92 25.11 -2.29 -10.98
C ASN A 92 24.24 -1.03 -10.98
N PHE A 93 24.17 -0.33 -9.85
CA PHE A 93 23.34 0.86 -9.63
C PHE A 93 23.31 1.83 -10.84
N PRO A 94 24.44 2.22 -11.45
CA PRO A 94 24.42 3.07 -12.65
C PRO A 94 23.67 2.43 -13.84
N LEU A 95 23.78 1.12 -14.07
CA LEU A 95 23.04 0.44 -15.16
C LEU A 95 21.53 0.45 -14.91
N THR A 96 21.07 0.20 -13.69
CA THR A 96 19.62 0.20 -13.39
C THR A 96 19.03 1.59 -13.50
N VAL A 97 19.75 2.63 -13.04
CA VAL A 97 19.32 4.03 -13.23
C VAL A 97 19.33 4.40 -14.71
N PHE A 98 20.38 4.03 -15.45
CA PHE A 98 20.49 4.30 -16.89
C PHE A 98 19.40 3.58 -17.71
N SER A 99 19.06 2.34 -17.36
CA SER A 99 17.97 1.58 -17.96
C SER A 99 16.61 2.26 -17.73
N ILE A 100 16.29 2.60 -16.48
CA ILE A 100 15.05 3.32 -16.13
C ILE A 100 14.98 4.68 -16.85
N PHE A 101 16.09 5.43 -16.86
CA PHE A 101 16.18 6.71 -17.57
C PHE A 101 15.93 6.54 -19.09
N THR A 102 16.52 5.52 -19.71
CA THR A 102 16.35 5.22 -21.14
C THR A 102 14.91 4.82 -21.46
N ILE A 103 14.30 3.94 -20.66
CA ILE A 103 12.89 3.53 -20.82
C ILE A 103 11.97 4.75 -20.71
N LEU A 104 12.17 5.59 -19.71
CA LEU A 104 11.36 6.79 -19.54
C LEU A 104 11.57 7.79 -20.68
N LEU A 105 12.81 8.03 -21.12
CA LEU A 105 13.11 8.91 -22.25
C LEU A 105 12.47 8.42 -23.56
N LEU A 106 12.45 7.10 -23.82
CA LEU A 106 11.73 6.50 -24.94
C LEU A 106 10.21 6.66 -24.80
N LEU A 107 9.66 6.54 -23.59
CA LEU A 107 8.24 6.73 -23.31
C LEU A 107 7.83 8.20 -23.55
N TRP A 108 8.62 9.16 -23.08
CA TRP A 108 8.40 10.58 -23.39
C TRP A 108 8.58 10.89 -24.87
N GLY A 109 9.61 10.35 -25.52
CA GLY A 109 9.81 10.53 -26.97
C GLY A 109 8.62 10.00 -27.79
N THR A 110 8.04 8.87 -27.38
CA THR A 110 6.82 8.31 -27.99
C THR A 110 5.60 9.19 -27.70
N ALA A 111 5.46 9.73 -26.50
CA ALA A 111 4.38 10.66 -26.18
C ALA A 111 4.51 11.99 -26.95
N TYR A 112 5.73 12.48 -27.15
CA TYR A 112 6.03 13.67 -27.94
C TYR A 112 5.68 13.48 -29.42
N THR A 113 6.00 12.33 -30.02
CA THR A 113 5.60 12.05 -31.41
C THR A 113 4.09 11.89 -31.60
N LEU A 114 3.36 11.46 -30.57
CA LEU A 114 1.90 11.27 -30.60
C LEU A 114 1.09 12.55 -30.31
N PHE A 115 1.54 13.38 -29.35
CA PHE A 115 0.75 14.48 -28.80
C PHE A 115 1.37 15.88 -29.00
N GLN A 116 2.54 15.97 -29.65
CA GLN A 116 3.21 17.17 -30.14
C GLN A 116 3.06 18.41 -29.23
N ASP A 117 2.10 19.29 -29.53
CA ASP A 117 1.85 20.56 -28.83
C ASP A 117 1.59 20.41 -27.31
N HIS A 118 1.05 19.28 -26.86
CA HIS A 118 0.76 19.03 -25.44
C HIS A 118 1.91 18.43 -24.64
N VAL A 119 2.98 17.94 -25.30
CA VAL A 119 4.10 17.21 -24.66
C VAL A 119 5.46 17.88 -24.93
N ALA A 120 5.46 19.08 -25.53
CA ALA A 120 6.65 19.89 -25.77
C ALA A 120 7.52 20.11 -24.50
N PRO A 121 8.82 20.43 -24.63
CA PRO A 121 9.72 20.62 -23.47
C PRO A 121 9.32 21.73 -22.50
N SER A 122 8.42 22.64 -22.90
CA SER A 122 7.83 23.70 -22.06
C SER A 122 6.45 23.33 -21.47
N SER A 123 5.93 22.13 -21.76
CA SER A 123 4.60 21.68 -21.32
C SER A 123 4.59 21.22 -19.86
N SER A 124 3.44 21.37 -19.18
CA SER A 124 3.23 20.87 -17.82
C SER A 124 3.39 19.34 -17.71
N LEU A 125 3.15 18.60 -18.80
CA LEU A 125 3.38 17.15 -18.87
C LEU A 125 4.88 16.81 -18.81
N PHE A 126 5.72 17.53 -19.55
CA PHE A 126 7.17 17.35 -19.46
C PHE A 126 7.69 17.66 -18.04
N ILE A 127 7.11 18.65 -17.36
CA ILE A 127 7.48 18.97 -15.97
C ILE A 127 7.06 17.85 -15.00
N LEU A 128 5.87 17.27 -15.15
CA LEU A 128 5.43 16.12 -14.32
C LEU A 128 6.30 14.88 -14.54
N PHE A 129 6.67 14.62 -15.80
CA PHE A 129 7.52 13.51 -16.19
C PHE A 129 8.97 13.66 -15.69
N SER A 130 9.55 14.85 -15.84
CA SER A 130 10.89 15.16 -15.32
C SER A 130 10.91 15.18 -13.78
N LEU A 131 9.86 15.67 -13.12
CA LEU A 131 9.66 15.55 -11.67
C LEU A 131 9.69 14.09 -11.22
N PHE A 132 9.02 13.18 -11.95
CA PHE A 132 9.03 11.75 -11.61
C PHE A 132 10.45 11.15 -11.69
N ILE A 133 11.18 11.42 -12.78
CA ILE A 133 12.57 10.97 -12.93
C ILE A 133 13.46 11.53 -11.81
N LEU A 134 13.42 12.84 -11.60
CA LEU A 134 14.26 13.53 -10.62
C LEU A 134 13.93 13.06 -9.20
N ALA A 135 12.66 12.87 -8.86
CA ALA A 135 12.24 12.35 -7.55
C ALA A 135 12.72 10.90 -7.35
N TYR A 136 12.67 10.05 -8.37
CA TYR A 136 13.20 8.68 -8.29
C TYR A 136 14.72 8.67 -8.09
N ILE A 137 15.46 9.47 -8.87
CA ILE A 137 16.92 9.58 -8.76
C ILE A 137 17.33 10.14 -7.39
N ALA A 138 16.70 11.24 -6.94
CA ALA A 138 16.99 11.84 -5.64
C ALA A 138 16.61 10.92 -4.48
N GLY A 139 15.50 10.20 -4.56
CA GLY A 139 15.13 9.19 -3.57
C GLY A 139 16.15 8.07 -3.46
N ARG A 140 16.72 7.61 -4.60
CA ARG A 140 17.84 6.66 -4.60
C ARG A 140 19.13 7.28 -4.08
N LEU A 141 19.44 8.54 -4.39
CA LEU A 141 20.64 9.22 -3.88
C LEU A 141 20.60 9.38 -2.35
N ILE A 142 19.46 9.79 -1.80
CA ILE A 142 19.25 9.92 -0.34
C ILE A 142 19.31 8.55 0.36
N PHE A 143 18.91 7.47 -0.31
CA PHE A 143 19.09 6.11 0.21
C PHE A 143 20.56 5.73 0.41
N PHE A 144 21.48 6.14 -0.48
CA PHE A 144 22.93 5.93 -0.27
C PHE A 144 23.47 6.69 0.94
N LEU A 145 22.85 7.82 1.30
CA LEU A 145 23.16 8.59 2.51
C LEU A 145 22.55 7.98 3.79
N LYS A 146 22.00 6.75 3.72
CA LYS A 146 21.31 6.04 4.81
C LYS A 146 20.07 6.77 5.36
N LEU A 147 19.49 7.66 4.56
CA LEU A 147 18.27 8.40 4.90
C LEU A 147 17.04 7.83 4.16
N PRO A 148 15.81 8.04 4.67
CA PRO A 148 14.60 7.57 4.00
C PRO A 148 14.45 8.14 2.57
N PRO A 149 14.24 7.31 1.52
CA PRO A 149 14.13 7.76 0.13
C PRO A 149 13.07 8.85 -0.09
N LEU A 150 12.03 8.84 0.75
CA LEU A 150 10.92 9.81 0.79
C LEU A 150 11.41 11.26 0.85
N LEU A 151 12.48 11.52 1.61
CA LEU A 151 13.04 12.87 1.78
C LEU A 151 13.58 13.40 0.44
N GLY A 152 14.26 12.57 -0.35
CA GLY A 152 14.80 12.97 -1.65
C GLY A 152 13.71 13.26 -2.68
N MET A 153 12.67 12.43 -2.69
CA MET A 153 11.49 12.62 -3.55
C MET A 153 10.75 13.93 -3.22
N LEU A 154 10.59 14.23 -1.91
CA LEU A 154 9.94 15.45 -1.44
C LEU A 154 10.76 16.70 -1.76
N LEU A 155 12.08 16.69 -1.50
CA LEU A 155 12.97 17.83 -1.75
C LEU A 155 12.98 18.25 -3.23
N VAL A 156 13.01 17.28 -4.16
CA VAL A 156 12.88 17.58 -5.59
C VAL A 156 11.54 18.25 -5.90
N GLY A 157 10.45 17.77 -5.32
CA GLY A 157 9.14 18.39 -5.47
C GLY A 157 9.12 19.85 -4.99
N ILE A 158 9.71 20.14 -3.83
CA ILE A 158 9.82 21.50 -3.29
C ILE A 158 10.64 22.39 -4.23
N ILE A 159 11.80 21.91 -4.71
CA ILE A 159 12.66 22.68 -5.63
C ILE A 159 11.90 23.00 -6.93
N ILE A 160 11.29 21.99 -7.57
CA ILE A 160 10.56 22.18 -8.84
C ILE A 160 9.35 23.10 -8.65
N GLY A 161 8.61 22.97 -7.54
CA GLY A 161 7.41 23.77 -7.26
C GLY A 161 7.69 25.25 -6.96
N ASN A 162 8.91 25.59 -6.54
CA ASN A 162 9.30 26.96 -6.18
C ASN A 162 10.15 27.67 -7.25
N VAL A 163 10.56 26.96 -8.30
CA VAL A 163 11.14 27.58 -9.48
C VAL A 163 9.99 28.05 -10.38
N ASN A 164 10.04 29.31 -10.83
CA ASN A 164 9.03 30.00 -11.67
C ASN A 164 8.74 29.36 -13.05
N ILE A 165 9.22 28.14 -13.30
CA ILE A 165 8.87 27.29 -14.44
C ILE A 165 7.48 26.65 -14.25
N PHE A 166 6.94 26.62 -13.02
CA PHE A 166 5.80 25.78 -12.66
C PHE A 166 4.45 26.50 -12.53
N ASN A 167 3.93 27.04 -13.63
CA ASN A 167 2.53 27.50 -13.69
C ASN A 167 1.56 26.30 -13.78
N MET A 168 1.16 25.80 -12.61
CA MET A 168 0.04 24.88 -12.45
C MET A 168 -1.28 25.58 -12.80
N GLU A 169 -1.74 25.51 -14.05
CA GLU A 169 -3.06 26.02 -14.47
C GLU A 169 -3.86 25.01 -15.32
N GLY A 170 -5.18 25.20 -15.34
CA GLY A 170 -6.10 24.35 -16.10
C GLY A 170 -6.12 22.88 -15.67
N TRP A 171 -6.24 22.00 -16.67
CA TRP A 171 -6.44 20.55 -16.52
C TRP A 171 -5.36 19.83 -15.71
N TYR A 172 -4.16 20.42 -15.63
CA TYR A 172 -3.00 19.86 -14.95
C TYR A 172 -3.23 19.67 -13.44
N LYS A 173 -3.91 20.61 -12.77
CA LYS A 173 -4.25 20.48 -11.34
C LYS A 173 -5.11 19.25 -11.07
N THR A 174 -6.07 18.97 -11.96
CA THR A 174 -6.94 17.79 -11.89
C THR A 174 -6.14 16.51 -12.09
N ALA A 175 -5.25 16.47 -13.11
CA ALA A 175 -4.39 15.31 -13.36
C ALA A 175 -3.49 14.98 -12.15
N VAL A 176 -2.85 15.99 -11.55
CA VAL A 176 -2.04 15.84 -10.33
C VAL A 176 -2.87 15.31 -9.15
N SER A 177 -4.08 15.83 -8.94
CA SER A 177 -4.96 15.40 -7.85
C SER A 177 -5.44 13.95 -8.01
N THR A 178 -5.87 13.57 -9.23
CA THR A 178 -6.22 12.19 -9.57
C THR A 178 -5.03 11.25 -9.36
N LEU A 179 -3.84 11.63 -9.79
CA LEU A 179 -2.62 10.83 -9.67
C LEU A 179 -2.19 10.63 -8.21
N ARG A 180 -2.35 11.66 -7.36
CA ARG A 180 -2.14 11.59 -5.90
C ARG A 180 -3.14 10.62 -5.24
N SER A 181 -4.42 10.69 -5.62
CA SER A 181 -5.48 9.81 -5.12
C SER A 181 -5.24 8.35 -5.54
N THR A 182 -4.80 8.11 -6.78
CA THR A 182 -4.41 6.78 -7.28
C THR A 182 -3.24 6.19 -6.48
N ALA A 183 -2.20 6.98 -6.20
CA ALA A 183 -1.08 6.53 -5.37
C ALA A 183 -1.51 6.20 -3.92
N MET A 184 -2.42 6.98 -3.33
CA MET A 184 -3.03 6.70 -2.03
C MET A 184 -3.76 5.36 -2.02
N VAL A 185 -4.60 5.09 -3.02
CA VAL A 185 -5.31 3.80 -3.16
C VAL A 185 -4.33 2.63 -3.18
N ILE A 186 -3.25 2.73 -3.95
CA ILE A 186 -2.24 1.67 -4.09
C ILE A 186 -1.57 1.35 -2.74
N ILE A 187 -1.19 2.35 -1.95
CA ILE A 187 -0.59 2.10 -0.62
C ILE A 187 -1.62 1.60 0.41
N LEU A 188 -2.88 2.03 0.36
CA LEU A 188 -3.94 1.52 1.24
C LEU A 188 -4.29 0.07 0.94
N ILE A 189 -4.30 -0.32 -0.35
CA ILE A 189 -4.45 -1.72 -0.73
C ILE A 189 -3.25 -2.53 -0.22
N LYS A 190 -2.01 -2.06 -0.46
CA LYS A 190 -0.80 -2.72 0.07
C LYS A 190 -0.87 -2.87 1.60
N ALA A 191 -1.35 -1.83 2.30
CA ALA A 191 -1.57 -1.84 3.75
C ALA A 191 -2.50 -2.98 4.16
N GLY A 192 -3.67 -3.08 3.52
CA GLY A 192 -4.70 -4.07 3.83
C GLY A 192 -4.28 -5.51 3.52
N LEU A 193 -3.54 -5.73 2.43
CA LEU A 193 -2.95 -7.04 2.09
C LEU A 193 -1.95 -7.51 3.16
N GLY A 194 -1.16 -6.58 3.71
CA GLY A 194 -0.15 -6.86 4.74
C GLY A 194 -0.67 -7.01 6.17
N LEU A 195 -1.95 -6.73 6.44
CA LEU A 195 -2.55 -6.89 7.78
C LEU A 195 -2.67 -8.36 8.19
N ASP A 196 -2.56 -8.60 9.50
CA ASP A 196 -2.85 -9.91 10.11
C ASP A 196 -4.22 -9.91 10.83
N ALA A 197 -5.04 -10.92 10.53
CA ALA A 197 -6.41 -11.00 11.06
C ALA A 197 -6.47 -11.42 12.54
N GLY A 198 -5.56 -12.28 13.00
CA GLY A 198 -5.52 -12.73 14.40
C GLY A 198 -5.04 -11.62 15.32
N ALA A 199 -3.99 -10.89 14.90
CA ALA A 199 -3.52 -9.68 15.54
C ALA A 199 -4.61 -8.61 15.62
N LEU A 200 -5.31 -8.33 14.51
CA LEU A 200 -6.34 -7.29 14.46
C LEU A 200 -7.52 -7.60 15.39
N GLN A 201 -7.97 -8.86 15.45
CA GLN A 201 -9.03 -9.27 16.39
C GLN A 201 -8.58 -9.12 17.85
N ARG A 202 -7.41 -9.65 18.19
CA ARG A 202 -6.81 -9.58 19.54
C ARG A 202 -6.59 -8.15 20.03
N LEU A 203 -6.22 -7.22 19.13
CA LEU A 203 -5.85 -5.85 19.46
C LEU A 203 -6.94 -4.82 19.17
N SER A 204 -8.12 -5.23 18.69
CA SER A 204 -9.24 -4.38 18.28
C SER A 204 -9.58 -3.24 19.27
N PHE A 205 -9.62 -3.53 20.58
CA PHE A 205 -9.85 -2.51 21.60
C PHE A 205 -8.71 -1.49 21.72
N VAL A 206 -7.45 -1.93 21.55
CA VAL A 206 -6.28 -1.04 21.53
C VAL A 206 -6.27 -0.19 20.26
N VAL A 207 -6.61 -0.78 19.11
CA VAL A 207 -6.77 -0.07 17.82
C VAL A 207 -7.74 1.11 17.96
N ILE A 208 -8.93 0.88 18.51
CA ILE A 208 -9.95 1.94 18.67
C ILE A 208 -9.47 3.02 19.64
N ARG A 209 -8.91 2.64 20.81
CA ARG A 209 -8.41 3.63 21.78
C ARG A 209 -7.26 4.47 21.22
N LEU A 210 -6.33 3.83 20.49
CA LEU A 210 -5.19 4.47 19.84
C LEU A 210 -5.61 5.37 18.69
N ALA A 211 -6.68 5.03 17.96
CA ALA A 211 -7.24 5.88 16.90
C ALA A 211 -7.94 7.13 17.44
N PHE A 212 -8.78 6.99 18.47
CA PHE A 212 -9.62 8.11 18.92
C PHE A 212 -8.92 9.06 19.89
N VAL A 213 -8.25 8.54 20.94
CA VAL A 213 -7.84 9.39 22.06
C VAL A 213 -6.67 10.32 21.73
N PRO A 214 -5.55 9.85 21.13
CA PRO A 214 -4.45 10.73 20.73
C PRO A 214 -4.89 11.79 19.70
N CYS A 215 -5.75 11.42 18.75
CA CYS A 215 -6.29 12.34 17.74
C CYS A 215 -7.06 13.50 18.39
N LEU A 216 -8.05 13.19 19.25
CA LEU A 216 -8.89 14.21 19.90
C LEU A 216 -8.10 15.07 20.89
N VAL A 217 -7.19 14.46 21.66
CA VAL A 217 -6.35 15.20 22.61
C VAL A 217 -5.37 16.11 21.87
N GLU A 218 -4.72 15.65 20.81
CA GLU A 218 -3.85 16.50 19.98
C GLU A 218 -4.63 17.62 19.29
N ALA A 219 -5.77 17.32 18.67
CA ALA A 219 -6.60 18.33 18.01
C ALA A 219 -7.05 19.41 19.00
N SER A 220 -7.42 19.03 20.23
CA SER A 220 -7.79 19.96 21.30
C SER A 220 -6.61 20.81 21.76
N VAL A 221 -5.42 20.21 21.94
CA VAL A 221 -4.22 20.95 22.34
C VAL A 221 -3.76 21.90 21.24
N VAL A 222 -3.75 21.47 19.97
CA VAL A 222 -3.46 22.34 18.83
C VAL A 222 -4.46 23.49 18.78
N ALA A 223 -5.76 23.24 18.98
CA ALA A 223 -6.77 24.31 19.00
C ALA A 223 -6.47 25.38 20.06
N CYS A 224 -6.15 24.96 21.28
CA CYS A 224 -5.75 25.88 22.36
C CYS A 224 -4.45 26.63 22.01
N VAL A 225 -3.40 25.92 21.57
CA VAL A 225 -2.11 26.54 21.25
C VAL A 225 -2.23 27.52 20.09
N SER A 226 -2.96 27.16 19.03
CA SER A 226 -3.22 28.04 17.89
C SER A 226 -4.06 29.26 18.27
N HIS A 227 -4.99 29.14 19.22
CA HIS A 227 -5.71 30.31 19.72
C HIS A 227 -4.79 31.28 20.47
N PHE A 228 -3.88 30.79 21.33
CA PHE A 228 -3.01 31.63 22.15
C PHE A 228 -1.68 32.05 21.50
N LEU A 229 -1.26 31.41 20.41
CA LEU A 229 0.06 31.63 19.77
C LEU A 229 -0.04 32.19 18.34
N LEU A 230 -1.18 31.99 17.66
CA LEU A 230 -1.45 32.49 16.31
C LEU A 230 -2.67 33.42 16.27
N ASP A 231 -3.22 33.79 17.43
CA ASP A 231 -4.44 34.59 17.62
C ASP A 231 -5.67 34.09 16.82
N LEU A 232 -5.68 32.82 16.41
CA LEU A 232 -6.75 32.23 15.60
C LEU A 232 -8.04 32.06 16.42
N PRO A 233 -9.23 32.35 15.87
CA PRO A 233 -10.49 32.07 16.57
C PRO A 233 -10.65 30.58 16.86
N TRP A 234 -11.32 30.23 17.96
CA TRP A 234 -11.46 28.85 18.45
C TRP A 234 -11.88 27.81 17.39
N LEU A 235 -12.80 28.16 16.48
CA LEU A 235 -13.21 27.27 15.39
C LEU A 235 -12.09 27.05 14.36
N TRP A 236 -11.31 28.08 14.02
CA TRP A 236 -10.15 27.95 13.12
C TRP A 236 -9.01 27.19 13.79
N GLY A 237 -8.79 27.39 15.10
CA GLY A 237 -7.89 26.56 15.91
C GLY A 237 -8.31 25.08 15.92
N ALA A 238 -9.59 24.79 16.12
CA ALA A 238 -10.12 23.42 16.08
C ALA A 238 -10.02 22.79 14.69
N LEU A 239 -10.26 23.58 13.63
CA LEU A 239 -10.09 23.17 12.24
C LEU A 239 -8.62 22.76 11.98
N LEU A 240 -7.67 23.61 12.38
CA LEU A 240 -6.23 23.33 12.31
C LEU A 240 -5.83 22.14 13.19
N GLY A 241 -6.50 21.94 14.33
CA GLY A 241 -6.36 20.78 15.20
C GLY A 241 -6.65 19.47 14.49
N PHE A 242 -7.79 19.35 13.81
CA PHE A 242 -8.13 18.16 13.04
C PHE A 242 -7.24 17.97 11.80
N VAL A 243 -6.82 19.05 11.13
CA VAL A 243 -5.79 18.97 10.07
C VAL A 243 -4.48 18.40 10.62
N LEU A 244 -3.97 18.95 11.74
CA LEU A 244 -2.71 18.51 12.31
C LEU A 244 -2.80 17.14 13.01
N GLY A 245 -3.98 16.69 13.41
CA GLY A 245 -4.21 15.44 14.13
C GLY A 245 -4.15 14.16 13.30
N ALA A 246 -4.18 14.25 11.96
CA ALA A 246 -4.14 13.07 11.07
C ALA A 246 -2.73 12.51 10.83
N VAL A 247 -2.58 11.18 10.85
CA VAL A 247 -1.34 10.47 10.49
C VAL A 247 -1.18 10.37 8.96
N SER A 248 0.03 10.17 8.43
CA SER A 248 0.21 9.75 7.03
C SER A 248 0.42 8.24 6.90
N PRO A 249 -0.60 7.44 6.49
CA PRO A 249 -0.39 6.03 6.17
C PRO A 249 0.59 5.86 4.99
N ALA A 250 0.68 6.83 4.07
CA ALA A 250 1.62 6.78 2.94
C ALA A 250 3.10 6.81 3.37
N VAL A 251 3.42 7.35 4.55
CA VAL A 251 4.77 7.33 5.13
C VAL A 251 4.93 6.16 6.10
N VAL A 252 3.92 5.88 6.92
CA VAL A 252 3.97 4.86 7.99
C VAL A 252 3.88 3.44 7.45
N VAL A 253 2.98 3.15 6.52
CA VAL A 253 2.73 1.79 5.98
C VAL A 253 3.98 1.18 5.33
N PRO A 254 4.72 1.85 4.42
CA PRO A 254 5.89 1.24 3.78
C PRO A 254 6.95 0.82 4.80
N SER A 255 7.20 1.63 5.82
CA SER A 255 8.18 1.36 6.87
C SER A 255 7.74 0.25 7.82
N LEU A 256 6.46 0.21 8.22
CA LEU A 256 5.94 -0.84 9.10
C LEU A 256 5.86 -2.20 8.40
N LEU A 257 5.47 -2.24 7.12
CA LEU A 257 5.50 -3.48 6.34
C LEU A 257 6.94 -3.96 6.16
N ALA A 258 7.89 -3.09 5.79
CA ALA A 258 9.30 -3.47 5.65
C ALA A 258 9.94 -3.99 6.97
N LEU A 259 9.47 -3.54 8.13
CA LEU A 259 9.88 -4.08 9.44
C LEU A 259 9.20 -5.42 9.75
N LYS A 260 7.92 -5.58 9.40
CA LYS A 260 7.21 -6.86 9.49
C LYS A 260 7.85 -7.92 8.60
N ASP A 261 8.24 -7.58 7.37
CA ASP A 261 8.91 -8.46 6.41
C ASP A 261 10.27 -8.96 6.93
N GLN A 262 10.87 -8.25 7.91
CA GLN A 262 12.08 -8.62 8.63
C GLN A 262 11.80 -9.36 9.97
N GLY A 263 10.54 -9.70 10.26
CA GLY A 263 10.10 -10.37 11.49
C GLY A 263 9.95 -9.47 12.72
N TYR A 264 10.13 -8.14 12.61
CA TYR A 264 10.04 -7.26 13.78
C TYR A 264 8.59 -7.01 14.22
N GLY A 265 8.25 -7.47 15.43
CA GLY A 265 6.97 -7.18 16.08
C GLY A 265 5.78 -7.93 15.49
N GLU A 266 6.02 -9.00 14.71
CA GLU A 266 4.99 -9.80 14.05
C GLU A 266 4.13 -10.58 15.05
N ASP A 267 4.72 -11.31 16.00
CA ASP A 267 4.03 -12.09 17.06
C ASP A 267 3.01 -11.28 17.88
N LYS A 268 3.25 -9.97 17.96
CA LYS A 268 2.43 -8.99 18.69
C LYS A 268 1.64 -8.07 17.78
N GLY A 269 1.68 -8.29 16.46
CA GLY A 269 0.86 -7.56 15.50
C GLY A 269 1.09 -6.05 15.46
N ILE A 270 2.28 -5.57 15.81
CA ILE A 270 2.52 -4.13 16.04
C ILE A 270 2.28 -3.31 14.77
N ALA A 271 2.77 -3.79 13.61
CA ALA A 271 2.49 -3.17 12.31
C ALA A 271 0.98 -3.15 12.01
N THR A 272 0.26 -4.25 12.28
CA THR A 272 -1.19 -4.35 12.08
C THR A 272 -1.96 -3.36 12.96
N LEU A 273 -1.59 -3.26 14.24
CA LEU A 273 -2.17 -2.31 15.21
C LEU A 273 -2.04 -0.87 14.72
N VAL A 274 -0.83 -0.44 14.34
CA VAL A 274 -0.59 0.95 13.94
C VAL A 274 -1.27 1.28 12.61
N ILE A 275 -1.19 0.41 11.60
CA ILE A 275 -1.82 0.63 10.28
C ILE A 275 -3.36 0.69 10.39
N ALA A 276 -3.95 -0.20 11.18
CA ALA A 276 -5.40 -0.19 11.40
C ALA A 276 -5.84 1.05 12.19
N ALA A 277 -5.10 1.43 13.24
CA ALA A 277 -5.42 2.60 14.05
C ALA A 277 -5.23 3.92 13.28
N SER A 278 -4.19 4.06 12.46
CA SER A 278 -4.00 5.25 11.62
C SER A 278 -5.12 5.42 10.60
N SER A 279 -5.63 4.32 10.05
CA SER A 279 -6.73 4.36 9.07
C SER A 279 -8.05 4.82 9.68
N ILE A 280 -8.26 4.63 10.99
CA ILE A 280 -9.45 5.11 11.72
C ILE A 280 -9.23 6.55 12.22
N ASP A 281 -8.02 6.89 12.65
CA ASP A 281 -7.56 8.26 12.99
C ASP A 281 -7.78 9.23 11.81
N ASP A 282 -7.43 8.82 10.58
CA ASP A 282 -7.66 9.60 9.37
C ASP A 282 -9.15 9.94 9.15
N ILE A 283 -10.05 8.97 9.36
CA ILE A 283 -11.50 9.18 9.18
C ILE A 283 -12.03 10.10 10.27
N LEU A 284 -11.58 9.91 11.52
CA LEU A 284 -11.95 10.78 12.64
C LEU A 284 -11.49 12.22 12.39
N ALA A 285 -10.27 12.40 11.88
CA ALA A 285 -9.73 13.70 11.50
C ALA A 285 -10.52 14.36 10.37
N ILE A 286 -10.81 13.64 9.26
CA ILE A 286 -11.62 14.13 8.15
C ILE A 286 -13.04 14.50 8.61
N SER A 287 -13.64 13.66 9.47
CA SER A 287 -15.00 13.88 10.01
C SER A 287 -15.07 15.10 10.92
N GLY A 288 -14.16 15.20 11.90
CA GLY A 288 -14.09 16.33 12.82
C GLY A 288 -13.79 17.64 12.09
N PHE A 289 -12.87 17.58 11.13
CA PHE A 289 -12.59 18.69 10.21
C PHE A 289 -13.87 19.16 9.48
N GLY A 290 -14.64 18.24 8.88
CA GLY A 290 -15.87 18.55 8.15
C GLY A 290 -16.96 19.18 9.03
N VAL A 291 -17.11 18.72 10.28
CA VAL A 291 -18.04 19.29 11.27
C VAL A 291 -17.66 20.73 11.63
N ILE A 292 -16.38 20.99 11.94
CA ILE A 292 -15.91 22.34 12.27
C ILE A 292 -16.04 23.27 11.06
N LEU A 293 -15.67 22.81 9.85
CA LEU A 293 -15.79 23.60 8.62
C LEU A 293 -17.25 24.01 8.33
N SER A 294 -18.18 23.06 8.48
CA SER A 294 -19.62 23.32 8.28
C SER A 294 -20.15 24.35 9.28
N THR A 295 -19.64 24.33 10.52
CA THR A 295 -19.99 25.27 11.58
C THR A 295 -19.49 26.69 11.26
N ILE A 296 -18.26 26.83 10.75
CA ILE A 296 -17.69 28.14 10.36
C ILE A 296 -18.51 28.80 9.25
N PHE A 297 -19.00 28.04 8.27
CA PHE A 297 -19.69 28.59 7.09
C PHE A 297 -21.22 28.51 7.13
N SER A 298 -21.80 27.95 8.20
CA SER A 298 -23.26 27.84 8.40
C SER A 298 -24.01 27.15 7.24
N GLU A 299 -23.36 26.22 6.54
CA GLU A 299 -23.93 25.49 5.41
C GLU A 299 -24.44 24.09 5.84
N GLY A 300 -25.73 24.04 6.18
CA GLY A 300 -26.49 22.81 6.42
C GLY A 300 -26.83 22.51 7.88
N ASP A 301 -27.61 21.45 8.10
CA ASP A 301 -27.92 20.98 9.45
C ASP A 301 -26.68 20.35 10.10
N VAL A 302 -26.26 20.90 11.24
CA VAL A 302 -25.13 20.42 12.04
C VAL A 302 -25.29 18.94 12.43
N LEU A 303 -26.52 18.46 12.61
CA LEU A 303 -26.80 17.06 12.92
C LEU A 303 -26.43 16.14 11.75
N GLN A 304 -26.74 16.54 10.52
CA GLN A 304 -26.42 15.76 9.31
C GLN A 304 -24.90 15.65 9.11
N ARG A 305 -24.16 16.73 9.38
CA ARG A 305 -22.69 16.75 9.31
C ARG A 305 -22.03 15.99 10.45
N PHE A 306 -22.61 16.01 11.64
CA PHE A 306 -22.15 15.16 12.75
C PHE A 306 -22.36 13.67 12.46
N LEU A 307 -23.49 13.29 11.86
CA LEU A 307 -23.75 11.92 11.41
C LEU A 307 -22.85 11.48 10.23
N GLN A 308 -22.29 12.41 9.46
CA GLN A 308 -21.47 12.09 8.29
C GLN A 308 -20.28 11.20 8.65
N GLY A 309 -19.56 11.47 9.74
CA GLY A 309 -18.38 10.68 10.12
C GLY A 309 -18.65 9.21 10.43
N PRO A 310 -19.56 8.89 11.38
CA PRO A 310 -20.00 7.51 11.61
C PRO A 310 -20.56 6.83 10.36
N LEU A 311 -21.27 7.58 9.51
CA LEU A 311 -21.85 7.07 8.28
C LEU A 311 -20.78 6.79 7.20
N GLU A 312 -19.70 7.56 7.11
CA GLU A 312 -18.53 7.27 6.28
C GLU A 312 -17.84 5.97 6.71
N VAL A 313 -17.70 5.74 8.03
CA VAL A 313 -17.20 4.46 8.57
C VAL A 313 -18.12 3.31 8.16
N CYS A 314 -19.44 3.46 8.32
CA CYS A 314 -20.41 2.43 7.94
C CYS A 314 -20.39 2.12 6.43
N ILE A 315 -20.36 3.14 5.56
CA ILE A 315 -20.30 2.96 4.10
C ILE A 315 -18.98 2.29 3.70
N GLY A 316 -17.85 2.80 4.20
CA GLY A 316 -16.53 2.27 3.89
C GLY A 316 -16.37 0.81 4.32
N LEU A 317 -16.82 0.48 5.53
CA LEU A 317 -16.81 -0.89 6.04
C LEU A 317 -17.75 -1.82 5.23
N SER A 318 -18.97 -1.37 4.93
CA SER A 318 -19.96 -2.17 4.20
C SER A 318 -19.52 -2.46 2.76
N PHE A 319 -19.08 -1.43 2.02
CA PHE A 319 -18.56 -1.61 0.67
C PHE A 319 -17.27 -2.44 0.66
N GLY A 320 -16.36 -2.15 1.60
CA GLY A 320 -15.09 -2.87 1.72
C GLY A 320 -15.30 -4.37 1.98
N ILE A 321 -16.18 -4.74 2.91
CA ILE A 321 -16.53 -6.14 3.18
C ILE A 321 -17.19 -6.78 1.97
N LEU A 322 -18.20 -6.13 1.36
CA LEU A 322 -18.94 -6.67 0.21
C LEU A 322 -18.01 -6.94 -0.98
N TRP A 323 -17.22 -5.96 -1.40
CA TRP A 323 -16.30 -6.11 -2.53
C TRP A 323 -15.12 -7.02 -2.20
N GLY A 324 -14.65 -7.01 -0.95
CA GLY A 324 -13.67 -7.97 -0.45
C GLY A 324 -14.16 -9.41 -0.63
N ILE A 325 -15.40 -9.70 -0.25
CA ILE A 325 -16.03 -11.03 -0.45
C ILE A 325 -16.11 -11.38 -1.94
N VAL A 326 -16.48 -10.45 -2.82
CA VAL A 326 -16.49 -10.69 -4.28
C VAL A 326 -15.08 -11.09 -4.77
N ALA A 327 -14.04 -10.37 -4.35
CA ALA A 327 -12.64 -10.65 -4.71
C ALA A 327 -12.09 -11.97 -4.12
N ILE A 328 -12.73 -12.57 -3.10
CA ILE A 328 -12.38 -13.91 -2.59
C ILE A 328 -12.75 -15.00 -3.63
N TYR A 329 -13.87 -14.84 -4.33
CA TYR A 329 -14.42 -15.86 -5.23
C TYR A 329 -14.09 -15.61 -6.72
N ILE A 330 -13.91 -14.35 -7.12
CA ILE A 330 -13.65 -13.96 -8.51
C ILE A 330 -12.23 -13.36 -8.62
N PRO A 331 -11.36 -13.83 -9.55
CA PRO A 331 -11.53 -14.96 -10.46
C PRO A 331 -11.40 -16.32 -9.77
N HIS A 332 -11.84 -17.38 -10.46
CA HIS A 332 -11.88 -18.73 -9.89
C HIS A 332 -10.48 -19.35 -9.79
N ARG A 333 -10.22 -20.11 -8.71
CA ARG A 333 -8.86 -20.59 -8.35
C ARG A 333 -8.13 -21.41 -9.42
N SER A 334 -8.85 -22.06 -10.33
CA SER A 334 -8.27 -22.89 -11.39
C SER A 334 -7.86 -22.13 -12.65
N GLU A 335 -8.08 -20.81 -12.72
CA GLU A 335 -7.64 -20.00 -13.85
C GLU A 335 -6.12 -19.77 -13.80
N SER A 336 -5.47 -19.72 -14.96
CA SER A 336 -4.03 -19.44 -15.05
C SER A 336 -3.66 -17.99 -14.70
N TRP A 337 -4.64 -17.08 -14.68
CA TRP A 337 -4.44 -15.63 -14.50
C TRP A 337 -4.96 -15.10 -13.15
N VAL A 338 -5.19 -15.97 -12.17
CA VAL A 338 -5.78 -15.64 -10.87
C VAL A 338 -5.10 -14.46 -10.17
N VAL A 339 -3.77 -14.40 -10.17
CA VAL A 339 -3.02 -13.32 -9.51
C VAL A 339 -3.34 -11.96 -10.15
N THR A 340 -3.31 -11.88 -11.48
CA THR A 340 -3.59 -10.67 -12.25
C THR A 340 -5.05 -10.25 -12.13
N GLY A 341 -6.00 -11.20 -12.19
CA GLY A 341 -7.42 -10.88 -12.02
C GLY A 341 -7.76 -10.44 -10.59
N ARG A 342 -7.14 -11.04 -9.56
CA ARG A 342 -7.29 -10.60 -8.16
C ARG A 342 -6.69 -9.22 -7.91
N SER A 343 -5.49 -8.95 -8.43
CA SER A 343 -4.88 -7.63 -8.29
C SER A 343 -5.67 -6.55 -9.04
N LEU A 344 -6.24 -6.88 -10.20
CA LEU A 344 -7.15 -5.98 -10.92
C LEU A 344 -8.46 -5.73 -10.17
N MET A 345 -9.09 -6.77 -9.60
CA MET A 345 -10.34 -6.64 -8.82
C MET A 345 -10.18 -5.74 -7.59
N VAL A 346 -9.09 -5.88 -6.84
CA VAL A 346 -8.81 -5.04 -5.67
C VAL A 346 -8.31 -3.65 -6.10
N GLY A 347 -7.50 -3.55 -7.16
CA GLY A 347 -7.00 -2.28 -7.70
C GLY A 347 -8.11 -1.37 -8.22
N LEU A 348 -8.91 -1.88 -9.16
CA LEU A 348 -10.06 -1.14 -9.70
C LEU A 348 -11.14 -0.92 -8.63
N GLY A 349 -11.38 -1.89 -7.74
CA GLY A 349 -12.31 -1.75 -6.62
C GLY A 349 -11.93 -0.60 -5.68
N GLY A 350 -10.64 -0.44 -5.37
CA GLY A 350 -10.15 0.65 -4.52
C GLY A 350 -10.19 2.02 -5.20
N LEU A 351 -9.87 2.08 -6.51
CA LEU A 351 -10.01 3.31 -7.28
C LEU A 351 -11.48 3.74 -7.37
N PHE A 352 -12.39 2.79 -7.65
CA PHE A 352 -13.83 3.03 -7.63
C PHE A 352 -14.33 3.46 -6.25
N ALA A 353 -13.83 2.85 -5.17
CA ALA A 353 -14.19 3.24 -3.81
C ALA A 353 -13.78 4.69 -3.49
N VAL A 354 -12.53 5.09 -3.80
CA VAL A 354 -12.06 6.46 -3.53
C VAL A 354 -12.74 7.50 -4.43
N PHE A 355 -12.76 7.33 -5.75
CA PHE A 355 -13.40 8.32 -6.62
C PHE A 355 -14.93 8.32 -6.49
N GLY A 356 -15.56 7.16 -6.30
CA GLY A 356 -17.00 7.04 -6.10
C GLY A 356 -17.48 7.64 -4.78
N SER A 357 -16.73 7.46 -3.69
CA SER A 357 -17.07 8.08 -2.40
C SER A 357 -16.87 9.59 -2.39
N GLN A 358 -15.85 10.11 -3.09
CA GLN A 358 -15.68 11.54 -3.33
C GLN A 358 -16.87 12.14 -4.11
N LEU A 359 -17.34 11.47 -5.16
CA LEU A 359 -18.53 11.87 -5.92
C LEU A 359 -19.82 11.81 -5.08
N ALA A 360 -19.92 10.86 -4.15
CA ALA A 360 -21.04 10.75 -3.21
C ALA A 360 -20.98 11.73 -2.02
N GLY A 361 -19.91 12.53 -1.89
CA GLY A 361 -19.71 13.48 -0.79
C GLY A 361 -19.16 12.88 0.51
N TYR A 362 -18.72 11.63 0.49
CA TYR A 362 -18.31 10.82 1.66
C TYR A 362 -16.81 10.49 1.62
N SER A 363 -15.96 11.50 1.63
CA SER A 363 -14.54 11.38 1.22
C SER A 363 -13.69 10.41 2.05
N GLY A 364 -13.98 10.19 3.34
CA GLY A 364 -13.27 9.23 4.19
C GLY A 364 -13.70 7.77 3.99
N ALA A 365 -14.86 7.52 3.38
CA ALA A 365 -15.39 6.16 3.18
C ALA A 365 -14.56 5.35 2.17
N GLY A 366 -14.06 5.98 1.09
CA GLY A 366 -13.28 5.32 0.04
C GLY A 366 -11.91 4.79 0.48
N PRO A 367 -11.10 5.57 1.22
CA PRO A 367 -9.87 5.09 1.84
C PRO A 367 -10.10 3.88 2.77
N LEU A 368 -11.13 3.94 3.62
CA LEU A 368 -11.50 2.83 4.50
C LEU A 368 -11.91 1.59 3.70
N ALA A 369 -12.80 1.76 2.71
CA ALA A 369 -13.21 0.68 1.81
C ALA A 369 -12.01 0.03 1.12
N SER A 370 -11.01 0.81 0.70
CA SER A 370 -9.81 0.30 0.03
C SER A 370 -8.99 -0.64 0.92
N ILE A 371 -8.72 -0.25 2.17
CA ILE A 371 -7.96 -1.09 3.11
C ILE A 371 -8.78 -2.29 3.61
N VAL A 372 -10.08 -2.11 3.90
CA VAL A 372 -10.97 -3.19 4.36
C VAL A 372 -11.17 -4.26 3.28
N MET A 373 -11.42 -3.86 2.03
CA MET A 373 -11.55 -4.77 0.88
C MET A 373 -10.27 -5.60 0.69
N ALA A 374 -9.12 -4.95 0.69
CA ALA A 374 -7.83 -5.63 0.51
C ALA A 374 -7.56 -6.64 1.65
N PHE A 375 -7.87 -6.25 2.90
CA PHE A 375 -7.77 -7.13 4.06
C PHE A 375 -8.73 -8.33 3.99
N VAL A 376 -10.01 -8.11 3.70
CA VAL A 376 -11.02 -9.18 3.59
C VAL A 376 -10.68 -10.14 2.46
N ALA A 377 -10.25 -9.62 1.30
CA ALA A 377 -9.79 -10.43 0.17
C ALA A 377 -8.57 -11.29 0.56
N CYS A 378 -7.53 -10.68 1.15
CA CYS A 378 -6.34 -11.38 1.62
C CYS A 378 -6.66 -12.47 2.67
N TYR A 379 -7.47 -12.15 3.68
CA TYR A 379 -7.90 -13.10 4.70
C TYR A 379 -8.64 -14.30 4.10
N GLY A 380 -9.53 -14.04 3.13
CA GLY A 380 -10.16 -15.09 2.35
C GLY A 380 -9.12 -15.95 1.62
N TRP A 381 -8.24 -15.34 0.81
CA TRP A 381 -7.23 -16.05 0.03
C TRP A 381 -6.25 -16.87 0.91
N LYS A 382 -5.89 -16.39 2.11
CA LYS A 382 -5.12 -17.17 3.10
C LYS A 382 -5.86 -18.46 3.49
N LYS A 383 -7.18 -18.40 3.76
CA LYS A 383 -8.03 -19.60 3.94
C LYS A 383 -8.18 -20.47 2.69
N GLN A 384 -7.84 -19.97 1.50
CA GLN A 384 -7.86 -20.74 0.25
C GLN A 384 -6.59 -21.56 0.00
N GLY A 385 -5.57 -21.45 0.88
CA GLY A 385 -4.28 -22.14 0.75
C GLY A 385 -3.11 -21.23 0.35
N TRP A 386 -3.29 -19.91 0.30
CA TRP A 386 -2.15 -18.99 0.19
C TRP A 386 -1.44 -18.90 1.54
N SER A 387 -0.12 -19.06 1.56
CA SER A 387 0.66 -18.93 2.80
C SER A 387 0.71 -17.47 3.25
N ALA A 388 0.90 -17.24 4.55
CA ALA A 388 1.01 -15.88 5.09
C ALA A 388 2.22 -15.11 4.52
N THR A 389 3.28 -15.83 4.15
CA THR A 389 4.58 -15.30 3.71
C THR A 389 4.69 -15.09 2.19
N ASN A 390 3.84 -15.73 1.38
CA ASN A 390 3.89 -15.61 -0.08
C ASN A 390 2.50 -15.29 -0.66
N ASN A 391 2.20 -13.99 -0.71
CA ASN A 391 0.98 -13.42 -1.28
C ASN A 391 1.29 -12.76 -2.63
N PRO A 392 1.02 -13.42 -3.78
CA PRO A 392 1.42 -12.90 -5.09
C PRO A 392 0.70 -11.61 -5.51
N VAL A 393 -0.40 -11.24 -4.86
CA VAL A 393 -1.08 -9.96 -5.11
C VAL A 393 -0.37 -8.82 -4.38
N GLU A 394 0.20 -9.09 -3.20
CA GLU A 394 0.97 -8.11 -2.44
C GLU A 394 2.30 -7.76 -3.08
N SER A 395 2.96 -8.70 -3.77
CA SER A 395 4.15 -8.39 -4.58
C SER A 395 3.82 -7.52 -5.80
N VAL A 396 2.64 -7.68 -6.41
CA VAL A 396 2.14 -6.77 -7.46
C VAL A 396 1.93 -5.36 -6.90
N PHE A 397 1.20 -5.20 -5.79
CA PHE A 397 1.00 -3.88 -5.17
C PHE A 397 2.29 -3.26 -4.61
N THR A 398 3.26 -4.07 -4.19
CA THR A 398 4.60 -3.60 -3.82
C THR A 398 5.35 -3.05 -5.02
N SER A 399 5.30 -3.74 -6.17
CA SER A 399 5.90 -3.27 -7.42
C SER A 399 5.21 -1.99 -7.94
N MET A 400 3.88 -1.93 -7.89
CA MET A 400 3.13 -0.70 -8.21
C MET A 400 3.52 0.45 -7.28
N TRP A 401 3.63 0.20 -5.97
CA TRP A 401 4.03 1.25 -5.03
C TRP A 401 5.42 1.81 -5.31
N GLN A 402 6.40 1.01 -5.74
CA GLN A 402 7.72 1.54 -6.14
C GLN A 402 7.65 2.56 -7.29
N ILE A 403 6.65 2.43 -8.18
CA ILE A 403 6.39 3.38 -9.28
C ILE A 403 5.62 4.60 -8.76
N PHE A 404 4.59 4.41 -7.93
CA PHE A 404 3.73 5.51 -7.46
C PHE A 404 4.31 6.29 -6.26
N GLN A 405 5.31 5.77 -5.55
CA GLN A 405 5.95 6.44 -4.41
C GLN A 405 6.69 7.73 -4.83
N PRO A 406 7.61 7.76 -5.82
CA PRO A 406 8.23 9.01 -6.27
C PRO A 406 7.20 10.02 -6.79
N VAL A 407 6.16 9.54 -7.48
CA VAL A 407 5.04 10.35 -7.96
C VAL A 407 4.33 11.04 -6.79
N LEU A 408 3.92 10.28 -5.76
CA LEU A 408 3.20 10.82 -4.62
C LEU A 408 4.01 11.88 -3.89
N PHE A 409 5.26 11.57 -3.53
CA PHE A 409 6.08 12.47 -2.70
C PHE A 409 6.62 13.68 -3.48
N GLY A 410 6.92 13.54 -4.78
CA GLY A 410 7.24 14.68 -5.64
C GLY A 410 6.05 15.64 -5.79
N LEU A 411 4.83 15.11 -5.99
CA LEU A 411 3.59 15.91 -6.12
C LEU A 411 3.02 16.43 -4.79
N ILE A 412 3.56 15.98 -3.66
CA ILE A 412 3.36 16.62 -2.35
C ILE A 412 4.33 17.79 -2.21
N GLY A 413 5.61 17.60 -2.60
CA GLY A 413 6.62 18.66 -2.53
C GLY A 413 6.26 19.89 -3.37
N THR A 414 5.71 19.71 -4.58
CA THR A 414 5.31 20.84 -5.44
C THR A 414 4.12 21.65 -4.94
N ALA A 415 3.39 21.18 -3.92
CA ALA A 415 2.31 21.93 -3.28
C ALA A 415 2.82 22.91 -2.21
N ILE A 416 4.11 22.85 -1.84
CA ILE A 416 4.72 23.72 -0.83
C ILE A 416 5.27 24.97 -1.53
N ASN A 417 4.61 26.11 -1.39
CA ASN A 417 5.08 27.40 -1.89
C ASN A 417 5.80 28.19 -0.80
N LEU A 418 7.13 28.28 -0.89
CA LEU A 418 8.00 28.99 0.04
C LEU A 418 7.87 30.52 -0.06
N SER A 419 7.38 31.06 -1.18
CA SER A 419 7.19 32.52 -1.32
C SER A 419 6.01 33.06 -0.50
N THR A 420 5.08 32.19 -0.09
CA THR A 420 3.93 32.52 0.77
C THR A 420 4.18 32.20 2.25
N LEU A 421 5.40 31.81 2.64
CA LEU A 421 5.75 31.49 4.03
C LEU A 421 6.35 32.70 4.74
N GLU A 422 5.55 33.41 5.52
CA GLU A 422 6.08 34.43 6.43
C GLU A 422 6.87 33.80 7.59
N GLY A 423 8.08 34.28 7.84
CA GLY A 423 9.00 33.68 8.81
C GLY A 423 8.44 33.56 10.23
N HIS A 424 7.65 34.54 10.68
CA HIS A 424 7.01 34.52 12.00
C HIS A 424 5.91 33.45 12.08
N ALA A 425 5.00 33.40 11.11
CA ALA A 425 3.95 32.38 11.02
C ALA A 425 4.54 30.96 10.95
N VAL A 426 5.66 30.77 10.22
CA VAL A 426 6.39 29.49 10.17
C VAL A 426 6.91 29.07 11.55
N ILE A 427 7.52 29.98 12.32
CA ILE A 427 8.04 29.68 13.66
C ILE A 427 6.91 29.28 14.61
N TYR A 428 5.80 30.04 14.63
CA TYR A 428 4.64 29.72 15.47
C TYR A 428 3.92 28.44 15.04
N GLY A 429 3.87 28.15 13.72
CA GLY A 429 3.35 26.89 13.18
C GLY A 429 4.21 25.68 13.59
N ILE A 430 5.54 25.80 13.50
CA ILE A 430 6.48 24.77 13.98
C ILE A 430 6.32 24.55 15.49
N ALA A 431 6.25 25.63 16.29
CA ALA A 431 6.05 25.54 17.73
C ALA A 431 4.73 24.83 18.09
N THR A 432 3.63 25.20 17.43
CA THR A 432 2.31 24.54 17.56
C THR A 432 2.41 23.04 17.25
N LEU A 433 3.07 22.69 16.14
CA LEU A 433 3.25 21.30 15.71
C LEU A 433 4.12 20.49 16.70
N CYS A 434 5.17 21.09 17.26
CA CYS A 434 6.02 20.48 18.28
C CYS A 434 5.26 20.20 19.59
N VAL A 435 4.42 21.15 20.05
CA VAL A 435 3.58 20.94 21.25
C VAL A 435 2.55 19.84 21.01
N GLY A 436 1.84 19.88 19.87
CA GLY A 436 0.88 18.84 19.47
C GLY A 436 1.52 17.44 19.45
N LEU A 437 2.65 17.29 18.74
CA LEU A 437 3.37 16.02 18.65
C LEU A 437 3.87 15.51 20.01
N SER A 438 4.31 16.41 20.89
CA SER A 438 4.77 16.05 22.23
C SER A 438 3.62 15.46 23.07
N ILE A 439 2.43 16.07 23.01
CA ILE A 439 1.24 15.52 23.67
C ILE A 439 0.74 14.24 22.97
N ARG A 440 0.83 14.14 21.64
CA ARG A 440 0.49 12.91 20.89
C ARG A 440 1.37 11.74 21.33
N LEU A 441 2.70 11.93 21.44
CA LEU A 441 3.64 10.92 21.95
C LEU A 441 3.22 10.42 23.33
N VAL A 442 2.99 11.34 24.28
CA VAL A 442 2.63 11.00 25.67
C VAL A 442 1.28 10.30 25.71
N THR A 443 0.28 10.79 24.99
CA THR A 443 -1.08 10.22 24.98
C THR A 443 -1.11 8.84 24.35
N SER A 444 -0.44 8.64 23.20
CA SER A 444 -0.30 7.33 22.57
C SER A 444 0.42 6.33 23.49
N PHE A 445 1.49 6.73 24.17
CA PHE A 445 2.19 5.88 25.12
C PHE A 445 1.30 5.48 26.31
N LEU A 446 0.56 6.42 26.90
CA LEU A 446 -0.36 6.18 28.02
C LEU A 446 -1.60 5.35 27.63
N ILE A 447 -2.07 5.46 26.40
CA ILE A 447 -3.22 4.67 25.95
C ILE A 447 -2.84 3.20 25.71
N VAL A 448 -1.62 2.94 25.24
CA VAL A 448 -1.09 1.60 25.01
C VAL A 448 -0.60 0.92 26.30
N SER A 449 -0.32 1.66 27.38
CA SER A 449 0.30 1.16 28.63
C SER A 449 -0.52 0.16 29.46
N GLY A 450 -1.78 -0.11 29.09
CA GLY A 450 -2.60 -1.17 29.67
C GLY A 450 -2.74 -2.44 28.80
N GLY A 451 -1.97 -2.55 27.71
CA GLY A 451 -2.06 -3.66 26.76
C GLY A 451 -1.02 -4.77 26.98
N THR A 452 -1.03 -5.79 26.12
CA THR A 452 -0.05 -6.91 26.13
C THR A 452 1.32 -6.53 25.53
N LEU A 453 1.67 -5.24 25.51
CA LEU A 453 2.87 -4.72 24.85
C LEU A 453 3.93 -4.31 25.87
N ASN A 454 5.19 -4.50 25.49
CA ASN A 454 6.35 -4.22 26.31
C ASN A 454 6.73 -2.73 26.23
N LEU A 455 7.43 -2.17 27.22
CA LEU A 455 7.77 -0.73 27.23
C LEU A 455 8.48 -0.24 25.95
N LYS A 456 9.37 -1.06 25.39
CA LYS A 456 10.05 -0.78 24.10
C LYS A 456 9.08 -0.73 22.91
N GLU A 457 8.07 -1.60 22.92
CA GLU A 457 7.05 -1.72 21.86
C GLU A 457 6.03 -0.58 21.97
N MET A 458 5.66 -0.19 23.18
CA MET A 458 4.83 1.00 23.45
C MET A 458 5.51 2.27 22.92
N PHE A 459 6.80 2.43 23.17
CA PHE A 459 7.58 3.56 22.66
C PHE A 459 7.70 3.53 21.13
N PHE A 460 7.90 2.35 20.53
CA PHE A 460 7.88 2.18 19.07
C PHE A 460 6.51 2.55 18.46
N VAL A 461 5.40 2.12 19.06
CA VAL A 461 4.04 2.52 18.64
C VAL A 461 3.88 4.04 18.72
N ALA A 462 4.29 4.66 19.83
CA ALA A 462 4.18 6.11 20.00
C ALA A 462 5.05 6.90 19.01
N ILE A 463 6.26 6.43 18.66
CA ILE A 463 7.11 7.01 17.62
C ILE A 463 6.52 6.80 16.21
N SER A 464 5.92 5.64 15.95
CA SER A 464 5.29 5.35 14.65
C SER A 464 4.11 6.29 14.33
N TRP A 465 3.63 7.05 15.32
CA TRP A 465 2.55 8.04 15.22
C TRP A 465 3.04 9.48 14.94
N PHE A 466 4.35 9.70 14.77
CA PHE A 466 4.93 10.99 14.39
C PHE A 466 4.73 11.43 12.92
N PRO A 467 4.72 10.54 11.91
CA PRO A 467 4.78 11.00 10.52
C PRO A 467 3.53 11.77 10.04
N LYS A 468 3.68 13.09 10.02
CA LYS A 468 2.74 14.06 9.43
C LYS A 468 3.20 14.45 8.03
N ALA A 469 2.32 14.31 7.04
CA ALA A 469 2.60 14.73 5.66
C ALA A 469 1.35 14.80 4.77
N THR A 470 0.69 13.65 4.55
CA THR A 470 -0.11 13.45 3.34
C THR A 470 -1.59 13.71 3.54
N VAL A 471 -2.17 13.33 4.68
CA VAL A 471 -3.60 13.55 4.96
C VAL A 471 -3.88 15.03 5.20
N GLN A 472 -2.95 15.76 5.83
CA GLN A 472 -2.95 17.23 5.90
C GLN A 472 -3.10 17.87 4.51
N GLN A 473 -2.28 17.47 3.55
CA GLN A 473 -2.36 17.93 2.16
C GLN A 473 -3.65 17.50 1.47
N LEU A 474 -4.23 16.35 1.81
CA LEU A 474 -5.48 15.84 1.21
C LEU A 474 -6.73 16.54 1.79
N VAL A 475 -6.76 16.82 3.09
CA VAL A 475 -7.79 17.65 3.74
C VAL A 475 -7.70 19.10 3.25
N LEU A 476 -6.49 19.65 3.13
CA LEU A 476 -6.24 20.95 2.50
C LEU A 476 -6.62 20.96 1.01
N TRP A 477 -6.47 19.84 0.29
CA TRP A 477 -6.99 19.71 -1.07
C TRP A 477 -8.51 19.60 -1.12
N HIS A 478 -9.15 18.94 -0.15
CA HIS A 478 -10.61 18.88 -0.06
C HIS A 478 -11.21 20.28 0.15
N LEU A 479 -10.55 21.11 0.98
CA LEU A 479 -10.80 22.54 1.13
C LEU A 479 -10.72 23.31 -0.20
N ILE A 480 -9.64 23.12 -0.95
CA ILE A 480 -9.42 23.78 -2.23
C ILE A 480 -10.46 23.33 -3.28
N TRP A 481 -10.77 22.03 -3.31
CA TRP A 481 -11.65 21.40 -4.31
C TRP A 481 -13.13 21.71 -4.08
N GLN A 482 -13.61 21.77 -2.82
CA GLN A 482 -15.00 22.16 -2.55
C GLN A 482 -15.29 23.64 -2.83
N ARG A 483 -14.28 24.52 -2.85
CA ARG A 483 -14.56 25.97 -2.84
C ARG A 483 -13.56 26.86 -3.61
N ASN A 484 -13.20 26.44 -4.83
CA ASN A 484 -12.57 27.27 -5.87
C ASN A 484 -11.40 28.18 -5.42
N GLY A 485 -10.59 27.71 -4.46
CA GLY A 485 -9.44 28.48 -3.92
C GLY A 485 -9.78 29.74 -3.11
N ILE A 486 -11.07 30.11 -2.97
CA ILE A 486 -11.50 31.33 -2.25
C ILE A 486 -11.13 31.24 -0.78
N LEU A 487 -11.23 30.04 -0.17
CA LEU A 487 -10.90 29.85 1.24
C LEU A 487 -9.40 29.99 1.54
N MET A 488 -8.53 29.56 0.62
CA MET A 488 -7.09 29.71 0.82
C MET A 488 -6.68 31.18 0.73
N LYS A 489 -7.39 31.96 -0.11
CA LYS A 489 -7.26 33.40 -0.15
C LYS A 489 -7.73 34.05 1.16
N LEU A 490 -8.93 33.73 1.65
CA LEU A 490 -9.43 34.20 2.95
C LEU A 490 -8.56 33.78 4.15
N PHE A 491 -7.90 32.62 4.10
CA PHE A 491 -7.00 32.18 5.18
C PHE A 491 -5.65 32.91 5.14
N LEU A 492 -5.14 33.24 3.96
CA LEU A 492 -3.98 34.13 3.80
C LEU A 492 -4.34 35.58 4.15
N ASP A 493 -5.50 36.06 3.74
CA ASP A 493 -6.05 37.40 4.04
C ASP A 493 -6.46 37.56 5.53
N MET A 494 -6.43 36.49 6.34
CA MET A 494 -6.56 36.52 7.81
C MET A 494 -5.24 36.28 8.56
N LEU A 495 -4.18 35.90 7.85
CA LEU A 495 -2.81 35.85 8.40
C LEU A 495 -2.05 37.17 8.15
N HIS A 496 -2.60 38.03 7.29
CA HIS A 496 -2.27 39.46 7.13
C HIS A 496 -3.18 40.34 8.00
#